data_AF-A0A9D4HAS9-F1
#
_entry.id   AF-A0A9D4HAS9-F1
#
_cell.length_a   1.000
_cell.length_b   1.000
_cell.length_c   1.000
_cell.angle_alpha   90.00
_cell.angle_beta   90.00
_cell.angle_gamma   90.00
#
_symmetry.space_group_name_H-M   'P 1'
#
loop_
_entity.id
_entity.type
_entity.pdbx_description
1 polymer ?
#
loop_
_entity_poly.entity_id
_entity_poly.type
_entity_poly.pdbx_seq_one_letter_code
_entity_poly.pdbx_strand_id
1 'polypeptide(L)'
;MLTGHKDSMRTIYITNIYNAIGEQKVKALPAMHTLTGSDTIDQIHGVGKKTALKCILACSDEALDVIARLGEGDLPSLDVVNECMKYLCSYSSPNLSLGEIRWTSFLGLSSVTGIDKIPPTYGT
;
A
#
# COMPACT_ATOMS: atom_id res chain seq x y z
N MET A 1 21.77 -5.73 -10.77
CA MET A 1 20.61 -6.19 -11.58
C MET A 1 20.74 -5.62 -12.98
N LEU A 2 20.64 -6.45 -14.01
CA LEU A 2 20.65 -6.02 -15.40
C LEU A 2 19.19 -5.78 -15.84
N THR A 3 18.89 -4.61 -16.41
CA THR A 3 17.54 -4.23 -16.84
C THR A 3 17.59 -3.56 -18.21
N GLY A 4 16.45 -3.47 -18.91
CA GLY A 4 16.35 -2.84 -20.23
C GLY A 4 16.19 -3.87 -21.36
N HIS A 5 16.15 -3.39 -22.59
CA HIS A 5 16.05 -4.23 -23.80
C HIS A 5 17.01 -3.75 -24.88
N LYS A 6 17.80 -4.66 -25.45
CA LYS A 6 18.79 -4.40 -26.51
C LYS A 6 19.73 -3.23 -26.18
N ASP A 7 19.68 -2.15 -26.93
CA ASP A 7 20.61 -1.03 -26.80
C ASP A 7 20.32 -0.13 -25.57
N SER A 8 19.22 -0.40 -24.86
CA SER A 8 18.84 0.29 -23.62
C SER A 8 19.22 -0.46 -22.34
N MET A 9 20.09 -1.46 -22.45
CA MET A 9 20.55 -2.25 -21.32
C MET A 9 21.33 -1.39 -20.33
N ARG A 10 20.96 -1.50 -19.06
CA ARG A 10 21.59 -0.77 -17.96
C ARG A 10 21.78 -1.65 -16.74
N THR A 11 22.92 -1.45 -16.10
CA THR A 11 23.23 -2.09 -14.82
C THR A 11 22.74 -1.21 -13.69
N ILE A 12 21.88 -1.77 -12.84
CA ILE A 12 21.40 -1.14 -11.61
C ILE A 12 22.12 -1.79 -10.42
N TYR A 13 22.81 -0.97 -9.64
CA TYR A 13 23.46 -1.38 -8.41
C TYR A 13 22.46 -1.37 -7.26
N ILE A 14 21.91 -2.54 -6.93
CA ILE A 14 20.92 -2.70 -5.85
C ILE A 14 21.49 -2.23 -4.51
N THR A 15 22.79 -2.41 -4.28
CA THR A 15 23.48 -1.93 -3.06
C THR A 15 23.34 -0.42 -2.87
N ASN A 16 23.42 0.37 -3.96
CA ASN A 16 23.26 1.82 -3.87
C ASN A 16 21.82 2.20 -3.52
N ILE A 17 20.85 1.45 -4.06
CA ILE A 17 19.42 1.64 -3.74
C ILE A 17 19.15 1.27 -2.28
N TYR A 18 19.66 0.12 -1.83
CA TYR A 18 19.56 -0.32 -0.45
C TYR A 18 20.13 0.72 0.53
N ASN A 19 21.34 1.21 0.26
CA ASN A 19 21.99 2.23 1.09
C ASN A 19 21.24 3.57 1.08
N ALA A 20 20.62 3.95 -0.04
CA ALA A 20 19.87 5.19 -0.16
C ALA A 20 18.50 5.13 0.54
N ILE A 21 17.84 3.96 0.52
CA ILE A 21 16.51 3.76 1.09
C ILE A 21 16.59 3.39 2.59
N GLY A 22 17.62 2.66 2.99
CA GLY A 22 17.81 2.17 4.36
C GLY A 22 17.10 0.85 4.63
N GLU A 23 17.63 0.11 5.60
CA GLU A 23 17.23 -1.27 5.90
C GLU A 23 15.74 -1.41 6.23
N GLN A 24 15.22 -0.56 7.11
CA GLN A 24 13.83 -0.70 7.60
C GLN A 24 12.80 -0.49 6.51
N LYS A 25 13.05 0.49 5.65
CA LYS A 25 12.19 0.78 4.49
C LYS A 25 12.23 -0.37 3.49
N VAL A 26 13.41 -0.97 3.27
CA VAL A 26 13.54 -2.15 2.41
C VAL A 26 12.79 -3.36 2.97
N LYS A 27 12.87 -3.62 4.28
CA LYS A 27 12.13 -4.72 4.94
C LYS A 27 10.61 -4.56 4.80
N ALA A 28 10.10 -3.34 4.86
CA ALA A 28 8.67 -3.06 4.74
C ALA A 28 8.13 -3.09 3.29
N LEU A 29 8.99 -3.04 2.27
CA LEU A 29 8.58 -2.98 0.85
C LEU A 29 7.61 -4.10 0.43
N PRO A 30 7.79 -5.38 0.81
CA PRO A 30 6.88 -6.44 0.42
C PRO A 30 5.47 -6.25 1.00
N ALA A 31 5.38 -5.98 2.31
CA ALA A 31 4.12 -5.70 2.99
C ALA A 31 3.38 -4.53 2.33
N MET A 32 4.11 -3.47 2.01
CA MET A 32 3.56 -2.27 1.37
C MET A 32 3.13 -2.51 -0.07
N HIS A 33 3.86 -3.33 -0.82
CA HIS A 33 3.47 -3.74 -2.16
C HIS A 33 2.15 -4.51 -2.12
N THR A 34 1.98 -5.41 -1.15
CA THR A 34 0.71 -6.13 -0.94
C THR A 34 -0.44 -5.17 -0.58
N LEU A 35 -0.18 -4.16 0.25
CA LEU A 35 -1.20 -3.20 0.68
C LEU A 35 -1.64 -2.21 -0.41
N THR A 36 -0.71 -1.78 -1.27
CA THR A 36 -0.97 -0.75 -2.29
C THR A 36 -1.44 -1.30 -3.63
N GLY A 37 -1.21 -2.59 -3.87
CA GLY A 37 -1.51 -3.26 -5.12
C GLY A 37 -0.29 -3.98 -5.66
N SER A 38 -0.49 -5.24 -6.03
CA SER A 38 0.50 -6.08 -6.71
C SER A 38 -0.03 -6.51 -8.06
N ASP A 39 0.79 -7.16 -8.88
CA ASP A 39 0.30 -7.72 -10.15
C ASP A 39 -0.85 -8.74 -9.94
N THR A 40 -1.02 -9.25 -8.71
CA THR A 40 -2.04 -10.22 -8.30
C THR A 40 -3.19 -9.65 -7.46
N ILE A 41 -3.12 -8.38 -7.04
CA ILE A 41 -4.11 -7.75 -6.15
C ILE A 41 -4.43 -6.36 -6.70
N ASP A 42 -5.72 -6.03 -6.81
CA ASP A 42 -6.17 -4.72 -7.28
C ASP A 42 -5.49 -3.56 -6.53
N GLN A 43 -5.13 -2.54 -7.30
CA GLN A 43 -4.47 -1.33 -6.78
C GLN A 43 -5.47 -0.38 -6.11
N ILE A 44 -5.00 0.38 -5.12
CA ILE A 44 -5.79 1.46 -4.53
C ILE A 44 -5.98 2.55 -5.58
N HIS A 45 -7.23 2.89 -5.89
CA HIS A 45 -7.57 3.92 -6.87
C HIS A 45 -6.90 5.26 -6.52
N GLY A 46 -6.18 5.86 -7.48
CA GLY A 46 -5.48 7.13 -7.30
C GLY A 46 -4.11 7.03 -6.61
N VAL A 47 -3.68 5.85 -6.13
CA VAL A 47 -2.38 5.65 -5.51
C VAL A 47 -1.40 5.01 -6.49
N GLY A 48 -0.57 5.83 -7.12
CA GLY A 48 0.54 5.35 -7.96
C GLY A 48 1.79 4.99 -7.14
N LYS A 49 2.72 4.24 -7.75
CA LYS A 49 4.01 3.85 -7.13
C LYS A 49 4.80 5.02 -6.55
N LYS A 50 4.74 6.20 -7.17
CA LYS A 50 5.39 7.42 -6.68
C LYS A 50 4.77 7.94 -5.37
N THR A 51 3.45 7.88 -5.25
CA THR A 51 2.73 8.25 -4.03
C THR A 51 3.01 7.24 -2.93
N ALA A 52 2.93 5.95 -3.26
CA ALA A 52 3.29 4.86 -2.35
C ALA A 52 4.69 5.09 -1.77
N LEU A 53 5.71 5.27 -2.62
CA LEU A 53 7.09 5.51 -2.19
C LEU A 53 7.22 6.72 -1.26
N LYS A 54 6.54 7.84 -1.54
CA LYS A 54 6.56 9.01 -0.65
C LYS A 54 6.03 8.69 0.75
N CYS A 55 4.94 7.92 0.84
CA CYS A 55 4.40 7.50 2.14
C CYS A 55 5.39 6.61 2.89
N ILE A 56 6.08 5.69 2.20
CA ILE A 56 7.12 4.84 2.82
C ILE A 56 8.25 5.69 3.40
N LEU A 57 8.71 6.69 2.64
CA LEU A 57 9.77 7.58 3.09
C LEU A 57 9.35 8.48 4.26
N ALA A 58 8.04 8.72 4.43
CA ALA A 58 7.49 9.53 5.52
C ALA A 58 7.16 8.73 6.79
N CYS A 59 7.07 7.40 6.71
CA CYS A 59 6.84 6.55 7.88
C CYS A 59 8.06 6.53 8.81
N SER A 60 7.81 6.47 10.12
CA SER A 60 8.85 6.25 11.12
C SER A 60 9.38 4.82 11.03
N ASP A 61 10.61 4.60 11.46
CA ASP A 61 11.24 3.28 11.37
C ASP A 61 10.52 2.26 12.28
N GLU A 62 9.91 2.68 13.39
CA GLU A 62 9.10 1.82 14.26
C GLU A 62 7.82 1.35 13.57
N ALA A 63 7.13 2.25 12.85
CA ALA A 63 5.95 1.87 12.08
C ALA A 63 6.31 0.91 10.94
N LEU A 64 7.46 1.13 10.30
CA LEU A 64 7.96 0.26 9.24
C LEU A 64 8.31 -1.13 9.75
N ASP A 65 8.95 -1.24 10.92
CA ASP A 65 9.26 -2.52 11.55
C ASP A 65 7.98 -3.30 11.87
N VAL A 66 6.96 -2.63 12.41
CA VAL A 66 5.65 -3.25 12.66
C VAL A 66 4.99 -3.73 11.36
N ILE A 67 4.97 -2.89 10.31
CA ILE A 67 4.39 -3.23 9.00
C ILE A 67 5.16 -4.36 8.32
N ALA A 68 6.48 -4.43 8.46
CA ALA A 68 7.32 -5.47 7.86
C ALA A 68 6.96 -6.89 8.34
N ARG A 69 6.40 -7.01 9.55
CA ARG A 69 5.91 -8.27 10.11
C ARG A 69 4.56 -8.73 9.51
N LEU A 70 3.98 -7.97 8.57
CA LEU A 70 2.78 -8.40 7.85
C LEU A 70 3.09 -9.67 7.05
N GLY A 71 2.48 -10.79 7.46
CA GLY A 71 2.73 -12.11 6.90
C GLY A 71 3.63 -12.99 7.77
N GLU A 72 4.08 -12.51 8.93
CA GLU A 72 4.68 -13.37 9.95
C GLU A 72 3.59 -14.16 10.67
N GLY A 73 3.57 -15.47 10.45
CA GLY A 73 2.59 -16.40 11.04
C GLY A 73 1.25 -16.46 10.30
N ASP A 74 0.30 -17.21 10.86
CA ASP A 74 -0.99 -17.48 10.22
C ASP A 74 -1.92 -16.26 10.21
N LEU A 75 -1.82 -15.41 11.23
CA LEU A 75 -2.68 -14.23 11.41
C LEU A 75 -1.86 -13.03 11.90
N PRO A 76 -2.08 -11.82 11.33
CA PRO A 76 -1.42 -10.61 11.81
C PRO A 76 -1.93 -10.21 13.19
N SER A 77 -1.03 -9.76 14.06
CA SER A 77 -1.37 -9.20 15.36
C SER A 77 -2.06 -7.83 15.23
N LEU A 78 -2.78 -7.42 16.28
CA LEU A 78 -3.62 -6.21 16.26
C LEU A 78 -2.82 -4.93 15.98
N ASP A 79 -1.59 -4.85 16.48
CA ASP A 79 -0.65 -3.77 16.20
C ASP A 79 -0.24 -3.71 14.73
N VAL A 80 0.04 -4.84 14.08
CA VAL A 80 0.31 -4.93 12.63
C VAL A 80 -0.91 -4.44 11.85
N VAL A 81 -2.11 -4.91 12.19
CA VAL A 81 -3.35 -4.49 11.52
C VAL A 81 -3.56 -2.97 11.69
N ASN A 82 -3.35 -2.43 12.88
CA ASN A 82 -3.51 -1.00 13.14
C ASN A 82 -2.51 -0.12 12.38
N GLU A 83 -1.23 -0.50 12.34
CA GLU A 83 -0.22 0.26 11.57
C GLU A 83 -0.44 0.16 10.06
N CYS A 84 -0.79 -1.02 9.54
CA CYS A 84 -1.17 -1.18 8.14
C CYS A 84 -2.39 -0.29 7.79
N MET A 85 -3.37 -0.21 8.69
CA MET A 85 -4.53 0.68 8.50
C MET A 85 -4.13 2.16 8.53
N LYS A 86 -3.28 2.60 9.46
CA LYS A 86 -2.75 3.97 9.47
C LYS A 86 -2.00 4.31 8.20
N TYR A 87 -1.18 3.38 7.71
CA TYR A 87 -0.47 3.51 6.44
C TYR A 87 -1.43 3.70 5.27
N LEU A 88 -2.45 2.84 5.14
CA LEU A 88 -3.48 2.98 4.11
C LEU A 88 -4.25 4.31 4.22
N CYS A 89 -4.53 4.74 5.45
CA CYS A 89 -5.22 6.00 5.72
C CYS A 89 -4.42 7.23 5.30
N SER A 90 -3.08 7.14 5.30
CA SER A 90 -2.21 8.24 4.85
C SER A 90 -2.45 8.65 3.39
N TYR A 91 -3.08 7.80 2.57
CA TYR A 91 -3.43 8.11 1.19
C TYR A 91 -4.70 8.94 1.04
N SER A 92 -5.67 8.79 1.95
CA SER A 92 -7.02 9.32 1.79
C SER A 92 -7.18 10.72 2.40
N SER A 93 -6.52 10.99 3.54
CA SER A 93 -6.30 12.32 4.13
C SER A 93 -5.68 12.17 5.53
N PRO A 94 -4.74 13.05 5.94
CA PRO A 94 -4.05 12.93 7.23
C PRO A 94 -4.90 13.24 8.48
N ASN A 95 -6.13 13.76 8.32
CA ASN A 95 -6.94 14.29 9.44
C ASN A 95 -8.23 13.51 9.73
N LEU A 96 -8.45 12.37 9.08
CA LEU A 96 -9.67 11.59 9.25
C LEU A 96 -9.38 10.34 10.08
N SER A 97 -10.34 9.98 10.95
CA SER A 97 -10.30 8.70 11.64
C SER A 97 -10.43 7.55 10.63
N LEU A 98 -9.99 6.36 11.01
CA LEU A 98 -10.09 5.15 10.21
C LEU A 98 -11.55 4.87 9.74
N GLY A 99 -12.53 5.16 10.58
CA GLY A 99 -13.94 5.01 10.24
C GLY A 99 -14.38 5.96 9.12
N GLU A 100 -13.95 7.22 9.21
CA GLU A 100 -14.23 8.25 8.21
C GLU A 100 -13.53 7.97 6.88
N ILE A 101 -12.31 7.41 6.91
CA ILE A 101 -11.58 7.03 5.70
C ILE A 101 -12.23 5.84 5.00
N ARG A 102 -12.67 4.83 5.75
CA ARG A 102 -13.43 3.71 5.18
C ARG A 102 -14.73 4.20 4.55
N TRP A 103 -15.46 5.08 5.23
CA TRP A 103 -16.72 5.63 4.74
C TRP A 103 -16.53 6.49 3.49
N THR A 104 -15.55 7.38 3.48
CA THR A 104 -15.27 8.25 2.31
C THR A 104 -14.73 7.46 1.12
N SER A 105 -13.90 6.44 1.36
CA SER A 105 -13.44 5.53 0.29
C SER A 105 -14.59 4.72 -0.29
N PHE A 106 -15.52 4.25 0.55
CA PHE A 106 -16.73 3.55 0.12
C PHE A 106 -17.65 4.44 -0.73
N LEU A 107 -17.88 5.69 -0.31
CA LEU A 107 -18.68 6.66 -1.08
C LEU A 107 -18.02 7.08 -2.40
N GLY A 108 -16.68 7.22 -2.40
CA GLY A 108 -15.92 7.46 -3.63
C GLY A 108 -16.08 6.30 -4.61
N LEU A 109 -15.95 5.06 -4.12
CA LEU A 109 -16.19 3.85 -4.89
C LEU A 109 -17.65 3.76 -5.37
N SER A 110 -18.64 4.09 -4.56
CA SER A 110 -20.06 4.01 -4.97
C SER A 110 -20.38 4.95 -6.13
N SER A 111 -19.78 6.15 -6.14
CA SER A 111 -19.89 7.11 -7.25
C SER A 111 -19.23 6.62 -8.55
N VAL A 112 -18.12 5.88 -8.45
CA VAL A 112 -17.33 5.37 -9.60
C VAL A 112 -17.89 4.05 -10.14
N THR A 113 -18.33 3.17 -9.25
CA THR A 113 -18.84 1.83 -9.58
C THR A 113 -20.33 1.82 -9.91
N GLY A 114 -21.05 2.90 -9.59
CA GLY A 114 -22.50 2.95 -9.72
C GLY A 114 -23.20 1.94 -8.81
N ILE A 115 -22.63 1.65 -7.64
CA ILE A 115 -23.26 0.77 -6.62
C ILE A 115 -24.70 1.22 -6.32
N ASP A 116 -24.94 2.53 -6.33
CA ASP A 116 -26.25 3.14 -6.12
C ASP A 116 -27.27 2.80 -7.24
N LYS A 117 -26.79 2.26 -8.36
CA LYS A 117 -27.59 1.80 -9.51
C LYS A 117 -27.70 0.27 -9.59
N ILE A 118 -27.11 -0.47 -8.65
CA ILE A 118 -27.27 -1.92 -8.61
C ILE A 118 -28.73 -2.20 -8.21
N PRO A 119 -29.51 -2.93 -9.03
CA PRO A 119 -30.89 -3.24 -8.69
C PRO A 119 -30.92 -4.10 -7.42
N PRO A 120 -31.97 -3.97 -6.58
CA PRO A 120 -32.08 -4.74 -5.35
C PRO A 120 -31.99 -6.23 -5.67
N THR A 121 -31.08 -6.93 -5.01
CA THR A 121 -30.99 -8.39 -5.12
C THR A 121 -32.21 -8.98 -4.44
N TYR A 122 -33.18 -9.45 -5.24
CA TYR A 122 -34.29 -10.22 -4.71
C TYR A 122 -33.73 -11.55 -4.21
N GLY A 123 -33.68 -11.73 -2.88
CA GLY A 123 -33.28 -12.99 -2.28
C GLY A 123 -34.24 -14.09 -2.73
N THR A 124 -33.67 -15.15 -3.29
CA THR A 124 -34.34 -16.44 -3.53
C THR A 124 -34.39 -17.26 -2.26
#